data_AF-A0A1Z3HH02-F1
#
_entry.id   AF-A0A1Z3HH02-F1
#
_cell.length_a   1.000
_cell.length_b   1.000
_cell.length_c   1.000
_cell.angle_alpha   90.00
_cell.angle_beta   90.00
_cell.angle_gamma   90.00
#
_symmetry.space_group_name_H-M   'P 1'
#
loop_
_entity.id
_entity.type
_entity.pdbx_description
1 polymer ?
#
loop_
_entity_poly.entity_id
_entity_poly.type
_entity_poly.pdbx_seq_one_letter_code
_entity_poly.pdbx_strand_id
1 'polypeptide(L)'
;MPRSVRVHPDHRQMVALALERNGFLTQGDLAAHLEIALSTVSNFFRGINVSVAKFEEISAALGLEARELIQAQTASQPARTDAGMPMTFYAYDEGWVGRQEVIAELGPQVRGSCRLLMITGIAGVGKTALAERLSLELAGFGAPLRDPFDAQDQTLDFGSFAARLLEKLGQVVTPCDRTAIPQLMARLVQALQHQPRLLLIDSLEELLQGNEQDGWSEFKDEVFLQFFQRVLTAEEFQSRIILTSQELPTQLLSLGTRYQNFWTTHLLTGLSASEQLALFEKTGLDVRPDAAGRSYLVRMGQAYEGHPLALRVIAGEIGSRPFFGDVVAYWNRYGHEIEAVEVVIAAAAAGQAVGAEDKWRLDRFTRTLRRNVRQRLEQTFQRLRQDAKFAYILLCEASVYRCAVPEDWWLSHLDYWDCDQETGGLALDALRDRFLVEEAIESGQYTLRQHNLIRSVSLDHLQRLDEIW
;
A
#
# COMPACT_ATOMS: atom_id res chain seq x y z
N MET A 1 48.69 7.88 20.19
CA MET A 1 47.86 7.50 19.02
C MET A 1 46.88 6.41 19.46
N PRO A 2 45.60 6.45 19.04
CA PRO A 2 44.64 5.41 19.40
C PRO A 2 45.15 4.05 18.89
N ARG A 3 45.14 3.03 19.76
CA ARG A 3 45.61 1.68 19.42
C ARG A 3 44.59 0.88 18.61
N SER A 4 43.35 1.35 18.55
CA SER A 4 42.24 0.76 17.82
C SER A 4 41.31 1.83 17.26
N VAL A 5 40.63 1.49 16.16
CA VAL A 5 39.72 2.34 15.39
C VAL A 5 38.54 1.49 14.90
N ARG A 6 37.45 2.14 14.50
CA ARG A 6 36.25 1.47 13.98
C ARG A 6 35.69 2.22 12.78
N VAL A 7 34.97 1.49 11.92
CA VAL A 7 34.23 2.08 10.80
C VAL A 7 33.10 2.95 11.36
N HIS A 8 33.02 4.20 10.92
CA HIS A 8 31.93 5.11 11.24
C HIS A 8 30.61 4.52 10.71
N PRO A 9 29.49 4.63 11.46
CA PRO A 9 28.21 4.04 11.05
C PRO A 9 27.80 4.34 9.60
N ASP A 10 28.04 5.56 9.12
CA ASP A 10 27.71 6.03 7.77
C ASP A 10 28.39 5.23 6.65
N HIS A 11 29.50 4.54 6.94
CA HIS A 11 30.29 3.81 5.95
C HIS A 11 30.09 2.29 6.01
N ARG A 12 29.24 1.77 6.91
CA ARG A 12 29.02 0.31 7.05
C ARG A 12 28.47 -0.34 5.78
N GLN A 13 27.54 0.34 5.11
CA GLN A 13 26.96 -0.16 3.86
C GLN A 13 27.98 -0.11 2.70
N MET A 14 28.82 0.94 2.66
CA MET A 14 29.91 1.04 1.69
C MET A 14 30.91 -0.11 1.85
N VAL A 15 31.30 -0.41 3.09
CA VAL A 15 32.20 -1.53 3.40
C VAL A 15 31.59 -2.88 3.01
N ALA A 16 30.28 -3.07 3.24
CA ALA A 16 29.57 -4.28 2.82
C ALA A 16 29.57 -4.47 1.30
N LEU A 17 29.28 -3.43 0.53
CA LEU A 17 29.30 -3.46 -0.94
C LEU A 17 30.72 -3.65 -1.51
N ALA A 18 31.74 -3.09 -0.84
CA ALA A 18 33.13 -3.26 -1.25
C ALA A 18 33.61 -4.71 -1.15
N LEU A 19 33.02 -5.53 -0.28
CA LEU A 19 33.35 -6.96 -0.16
C LEU A 19 33.07 -7.69 -1.48
N GLU A 20 31.84 -7.55 -2.00
CA GLU A 20 31.43 -8.15 -3.28
C GLU A 20 32.19 -7.54 -4.46
N ARG A 21 32.37 -6.21 -4.47
CA ARG A 21 33.07 -5.50 -5.56
C ARG A 21 34.51 -5.96 -5.74
N ASN A 22 35.18 -6.35 -4.66
CA ASN A 22 36.57 -6.83 -4.70
C ASN A 22 36.67 -8.36 -4.77
N GLY A 23 35.57 -9.06 -5.11
CA GLY A 23 35.59 -10.48 -5.45
C GLY A 23 35.54 -11.44 -4.25
N PHE A 24 35.21 -10.95 -3.05
CA PHE A 24 35.00 -11.80 -1.88
C PHE A 24 33.52 -12.14 -1.73
N LEU A 25 33.17 -13.43 -1.74
CA LEU A 25 31.79 -13.89 -1.60
C LEU A 25 31.30 -13.81 -0.15
N THR A 26 32.22 -13.93 0.82
CA THR A 26 31.92 -13.87 2.25
C THR A 26 33.03 -13.16 3.02
N GLN A 27 32.73 -12.72 4.26
CA GLN A 27 33.76 -12.22 5.19
C GLN A 27 34.80 -13.31 5.53
N GLY A 28 34.43 -14.59 5.40
CA GLY A 28 35.33 -15.73 5.56
C GLY A 28 36.41 -15.76 4.49
N ASP A 29 36.05 -15.47 3.24
CA ASP A 29 36.98 -15.45 2.12
C ASP A 29 38.01 -14.33 2.27
N LEU A 30 37.55 -13.14 2.70
CA LEU A 30 38.43 -12.02 3.02
C LEU A 30 39.36 -12.32 4.20
N ALA A 31 38.84 -12.97 5.25
CA ALA A 31 39.65 -13.37 6.40
C ALA A 31 40.73 -14.39 6.02
N ALA A 32 40.40 -15.35 5.16
CA ALA A 32 41.35 -16.33 4.64
C ALA A 32 42.40 -15.67 3.72
N HIS A 33 41.98 -14.74 2.86
CA HIS A 33 42.87 -14.01 1.96
C HIS A 33 43.90 -13.15 2.71
N LEU A 34 43.49 -12.51 3.81
CA LEU A 34 44.36 -11.67 4.64
C LEU A 34 45.11 -12.44 5.74
N GLU A 35 44.88 -13.75 5.87
CA GLU A 35 45.42 -14.58 6.97
C GLU A 35 45.15 -14.00 8.37
N ILE A 36 43.94 -13.46 8.58
CA ILE A 36 43.50 -12.91 9.87
C ILE A 36 42.26 -13.63 10.41
N ALA A 37 42.02 -13.48 11.72
CA ALA A 37 40.85 -14.09 12.34
C ALA A 37 39.54 -13.51 11.76
N LEU A 38 38.59 -14.39 11.44
CA LEU A 38 37.26 -14.01 10.95
C LEU A 38 36.54 -13.05 11.92
N SER A 39 36.76 -13.20 13.22
CA SER A 39 36.21 -12.28 14.22
C SER A 39 36.73 -10.84 14.06
N THR A 40 37.98 -10.66 13.61
CA THR A 40 38.56 -9.34 13.33
C THR A 40 37.91 -8.69 12.11
N VAL A 41 37.68 -9.46 11.03
CA VAL A 41 36.94 -8.99 9.86
C VAL A 41 35.49 -8.67 10.24
N SER A 42 34.83 -9.54 10.98
CA SER A 42 33.45 -9.30 11.40
C SER A 42 33.31 -8.06 12.28
N ASN A 43 34.27 -7.81 13.17
CA ASN A 43 34.32 -6.59 13.97
C ASN A 43 34.49 -5.33 13.10
N PHE A 44 35.33 -5.38 12.06
CA PHE A 44 35.49 -4.28 11.10
C PHE A 44 34.16 -3.93 10.42
N PHE A 45 33.46 -4.93 9.84
CA PHE A 45 32.18 -4.72 9.14
C PHE A 45 31.05 -4.25 10.08
N ARG A 46 31.09 -4.66 11.35
CA ARG A 46 30.12 -4.24 12.38
C ARG A 46 30.44 -2.86 12.98
N GLY A 47 31.55 -2.22 12.60
CA GLY A 47 32.01 -0.97 13.20
C GLY A 47 32.34 -1.13 14.69
N ILE A 48 32.91 -2.28 15.06
CA ILE A 48 33.51 -2.56 16.37
C ILE A 48 35.00 -2.23 16.28
N ASN A 49 35.62 -1.82 17.39
CA ASN A 49 37.04 -1.44 17.40
C ASN A 49 37.94 -2.61 16.98
N VAL A 50 38.84 -2.34 16.02
CA VAL A 50 39.89 -3.23 15.53
C VAL A 50 41.24 -2.50 15.64
N SER A 51 42.35 -3.22 15.75
CA SER A 51 43.67 -2.57 15.78
C SER A 51 43.91 -1.77 14.50
N VAL A 52 44.60 -0.62 14.59
CA VAL A 52 44.84 0.26 13.43
C VAL A 52 45.50 -0.50 12.27
N ALA A 53 46.50 -1.33 12.55
CA ALA A 53 47.18 -2.13 11.53
C ALA A 53 46.23 -3.07 10.78
N LYS A 54 45.33 -3.77 11.50
CA LYS A 54 44.35 -4.66 10.87
C LYS A 54 43.22 -3.89 10.18
N PHE A 55 42.88 -2.71 10.68
CA PHE A 55 41.90 -1.83 10.05
C PHE A 55 42.41 -1.32 8.68
N GLU A 56 43.67 -0.88 8.61
CA GLU A 56 44.31 -0.43 7.37
C GLU A 56 44.45 -1.58 6.37
N GLU A 57 44.87 -2.76 6.83
CA GLU A 57 45.00 -3.97 6.01
C GLU A 57 43.66 -4.40 5.39
N ILE A 58 42.58 -4.42 6.18
CA ILE A 58 41.23 -4.74 5.66
C ILE A 58 40.74 -3.65 4.71
N SER A 59 40.94 -2.36 5.03
CA SER A 59 40.51 -1.25 4.17
C SER A 59 41.21 -1.29 2.81
N ALA A 60 42.52 -1.56 2.81
CA ALA A 60 43.31 -1.67 1.58
C ALA A 60 42.85 -2.84 0.70
N ALA A 61 42.56 -4.01 1.27
CA ALA A 61 42.03 -5.15 0.51
C ALA A 61 40.64 -4.92 -0.08
N LEU A 62 39.86 -4.02 0.52
CA LEU A 62 38.57 -3.57 0.00
C LEU A 62 38.67 -2.36 -0.95
N GLY A 63 39.89 -1.85 -1.20
CA GLY A 63 40.11 -0.67 -2.02
C GLY A 63 39.48 0.60 -1.45
N LEU A 64 39.51 0.75 -0.13
CA LEU A 64 38.93 1.86 0.62
C LEU A 64 40.01 2.60 1.42
N GLU A 65 39.88 3.92 1.53
CA GLU A 65 40.79 4.76 2.30
C GLU A 65 40.42 4.72 3.80
N ALA A 66 41.29 4.14 4.63
CA ALA A 66 41.05 3.94 6.06
C ALA A 66 40.70 5.24 6.80
N ARG A 67 41.25 6.38 6.36
CA ARG A 67 41.03 7.70 6.98
C ARG A 67 39.62 8.25 6.74
N GLU A 68 39.00 7.89 5.63
CA GLU A 68 37.62 8.27 5.28
C GLU A 68 36.62 7.44 6.09
N LEU A 69 36.91 6.15 6.27
CA LEU A 69 36.05 5.22 7.00
C LEU A 69 35.89 5.55 8.49
N ILE A 70 36.78 6.36 9.07
CA ILE A 70 36.75 6.73 10.49
C ILE A 70 35.98 8.05 10.71
N GLN A 71 35.74 8.84 9.66
CA GLN A 71 35.10 10.16 9.75
C GLN A 71 33.65 10.13 9.24
N ALA A 72 32.77 10.96 9.80
CA ALA A 72 31.46 11.20 9.21
C ALA A 72 31.62 11.81 7.81
N GLN A 73 30.74 11.50 6.86
CA GLN A 73 30.80 12.09 5.52
C GLN A 73 30.72 13.62 5.61
N THR A 74 31.83 14.32 5.40
CA THR A 74 31.85 15.78 5.27
C THR A 74 31.35 16.16 3.89
N ALA A 75 30.12 16.68 3.83
CA ALA A 75 29.53 17.27 2.64
C ALA A 75 30.45 18.37 2.06
N SER A 76 31.27 17.99 1.08
CA SER A 76 32.09 18.93 0.31
C SER A 76 32.32 18.38 -1.09
N GLN A 77 31.26 18.43 -1.91
CA GLN A 77 31.33 18.58 -3.36
C GLN A 77 30.25 19.58 -3.80
N PRO A 78 30.54 20.40 -4.83
CA PRO A 78 29.72 21.54 -5.21
C PRO A 78 28.36 21.06 -5.74
N ALA A 79 27.35 21.92 -5.59
CA ALA A 79 25.97 21.77 -6.05
C ALA A 79 25.81 20.75 -7.19
N ARG A 80 25.56 19.48 -6.83
CA ARG A 80 25.00 18.52 -7.75
C ARG A 80 23.53 18.86 -7.83
N THR A 81 23.11 19.32 -9.00
CA THR A 81 21.73 19.24 -9.44
C THR A 81 21.14 17.89 -9.02
N ASP A 82 19.93 17.91 -8.47
CA ASP A 82 19.14 16.83 -7.87
C ASP A 82 18.76 15.69 -8.85
N ALA A 83 19.57 15.46 -9.88
CA ALA A 83 19.43 14.39 -10.84
C ALA A 83 20.24 13.17 -10.35
N GLY A 84 19.55 12.24 -9.67
CA GLY A 84 20.01 10.86 -9.62
C GLY A 84 20.22 10.23 -8.24
N MET A 85 19.36 10.48 -7.25
CA MET A 85 19.05 9.36 -6.35
C MET A 85 18.15 8.38 -7.12
N PRO A 86 18.47 7.08 -7.20
CA PRO A 86 17.56 6.11 -7.78
C PRO A 86 16.25 6.14 -6.97
N MET A 87 15.14 6.36 -7.67
CA MET A 87 13.81 6.24 -7.13
C MET A 87 13.62 4.79 -6.66
N THR A 88 13.63 4.54 -5.36
CA THR A 88 13.34 3.21 -4.81
C THR A 88 11.82 3.03 -4.76
N PHE A 89 11.29 2.23 -5.68
CA PHE A 89 9.88 1.83 -5.69
C PHE A 89 9.66 0.56 -4.88
N TYR A 90 8.53 0.48 -4.20
CA TYR A 90 8.17 -0.65 -3.32
C TYR A 90 7.00 -1.47 -3.89
N ALA A 91 6.12 -0.85 -4.66
CA ALA A 91 4.93 -1.49 -5.21
C ALA A 91 4.86 -1.41 -6.76
N TYR A 92 5.37 -0.33 -7.35
CA TYR A 92 5.55 -0.18 -8.77
C TYR A 92 6.78 -0.98 -9.22
N ASP A 93 6.57 -1.89 -10.16
CA ASP A 93 7.58 -2.79 -10.68
C ASP A 93 7.39 -3.02 -12.19
N GLU A 94 8.28 -3.82 -12.77
CA GLU A 94 8.19 -4.21 -14.18
C GLU A 94 6.88 -4.93 -14.52
N GLY A 95 6.10 -5.43 -13.56
CA GLY A 95 4.79 -6.04 -13.76
C GLY A 95 3.62 -5.05 -13.89
N TRP A 96 3.84 -3.73 -13.77
CA TRP A 96 2.78 -2.73 -13.90
C TRP A 96 2.09 -2.73 -15.28
N VAL A 97 0.76 -2.65 -15.33
CA VAL A 97 -0.02 -2.55 -16.57
C VAL A 97 -1.17 -1.56 -16.45
N GLY A 98 -1.58 -1.01 -17.60
CA GLY A 98 -2.80 -0.22 -17.70
C GLY A 98 -2.77 1.13 -16.98
N ARG A 99 -3.98 1.59 -16.66
CA ARG A 99 -4.33 2.80 -15.91
C ARG A 99 -3.89 4.09 -16.57
N GLN A 100 -3.77 4.07 -17.89
CA GLN A 100 -3.37 5.25 -18.66
C GLN A 100 -4.43 6.34 -18.60
N GLU A 101 -5.71 5.97 -18.60
CA GLU A 101 -6.82 6.93 -18.46
C GLU A 101 -6.78 7.61 -17.09
N VAL A 102 -6.62 6.83 -16.01
CA VAL A 102 -6.47 7.35 -14.63
C VAL A 102 -5.26 8.27 -14.51
N ILE A 103 -4.11 7.89 -15.09
CA ILE A 103 -2.90 8.72 -15.06
C ILE A 103 -3.09 10.02 -15.87
N ALA A 104 -3.74 9.92 -17.04
CA ALA A 104 -4.04 11.06 -17.90
C ALA A 104 -5.04 12.03 -17.27
N GLU A 105 -5.94 11.52 -16.42
CA GLU A 105 -6.89 12.31 -15.64
C GLU A 105 -6.21 13.00 -14.45
N LEU A 106 -5.50 12.23 -13.60
CA LEU A 106 -4.98 12.74 -12.32
C LEU A 106 -3.69 13.55 -12.49
N GLY A 107 -2.82 13.17 -13.42
CA GLY A 107 -1.51 13.81 -13.62
C GLY A 107 -1.62 15.33 -13.84
N PRO A 108 -2.42 15.80 -14.80
CA PRO A 108 -2.64 17.24 -15.01
C PRO A 108 -3.24 17.96 -13.80
N GLN A 109 -4.18 17.34 -13.08
CA GLN A 109 -4.79 17.94 -11.89
C GLN A 109 -3.75 18.21 -10.80
N VAL A 110 -2.91 17.21 -10.52
CA VAL A 110 -1.82 17.32 -9.53
C VAL A 110 -0.73 18.28 -9.99
N ARG A 111 -0.41 18.36 -11.29
CA ARG A 111 0.52 19.41 -11.78
C ARG A 111 -0.05 20.81 -11.64
N GLY A 112 -1.36 20.94 -11.84
CA GLY A 112 -2.12 22.19 -11.74
C GLY A 112 -2.34 22.64 -10.30
N SER A 113 -3.58 22.94 -9.93
CA SER A 113 -3.90 23.52 -8.62
C SER A 113 -4.08 22.48 -7.51
N CYS A 114 -4.33 21.20 -7.84
CA CYS A 114 -4.58 20.18 -6.82
C CYS A 114 -3.33 20.00 -5.95
N ARG A 115 -3.44 20.30 -4.65
CA ARG A 115 -2.35 20.21 -3.67
C ARG A 115 -2.34 18.85 -2.98
N LEU A 116 -3.53 18.26 -2.82
CA LEU A 116 -3.75 17.03 -2.08
C LEU A 116 -4.65 16.09 -2.90
N LEU A 117 -4.05 15.03 -3.43
CA LEU A 117 -4.73 13.94 -4.12
C LEU A 117 -4.87 12.76 -3.16
N MET A 118 -6.06 12.21 -3.02
CA MET A 118 -6.31 10.99 -2.26
C MET A 118 -6.77 9.86 -3.17
N ILE A 119 -6.01 8.77 -3.20
CA ILE A 119 -6.31 7.55 -3.98
C ILE A 119 -6.85 6.51 -3.02
N THR A 120 -8.10 6.10 -3.23
CA THR A 120 -8.81 5.16 -2.35
C THR A 120 -9.19 3.85 -3.04
N GLY A 121 -9.73 2.89 -2.28
CA GLY A 121 -10.20 1.59 -2.80
C GLY A 121 -9.72 0.41 -1.96
N ILE A 122 -10.16 -0.80 -2.31
CA ILE A 122 -9.91 -2.02 -1.50
C ILE A 122 -8.40 -2.39 -1.39
N ALA A 123 -8.08 -3.23 -0.41
CA ALA A 123 -6.71 -3.71 -0.21
C ALA A 123 -6.15 -4.40 -1.47
N GLY A 124 -4.91 -4.11 -1.84
CA GLY A 124 -4.25 -4.77 -2.98
C GLY A 124 -4.75 -4.36 -4.38
N VAL A 125 -5.64 -3.37 -4.49
CA VAL A 125 -6.08 -2.83 -5.79
C VAL A 125 -4.99 -2.00 -6.50
N GLY A 126 -3.83 -1.79 -5.87
CA GLY A 126 -2.66 -1.14 -6.51
C GLY A 126 -2.62 0.38 -6.36
N LYS A 127 -3.14 0.92 -5.25
CA LYS A 127 -3.10 2.36 -4.93
C LYS A 127 -1.67 2.89 -4.78
N THR A 128 -0.85 2.21 -3.98
CA THR A 128 0.57 2.54 -3.79
C THR A 128 1.35 2.51 -5.10
N ALA A 129 1.15 1.47 -5.92
CA ALA A 129 1.79 1.36 -7.22
C ALA A 129 1.33 2.47 -8.19
N LEU A 130 0.07 2.91 -8.13
CA LEU A 130 -0.42 4.07 -8.89
C LEU A 130 0.23 5.38 -8.41
N ALA A 131 0.34 5.60 -7.10
CA ALA A 131 0.99 6.77 -6.54
C ALA A 131 2.48 6.84 -6.94
N GLU A 132 3.19 5.72 -6.88
CA GLU A 132 4.57 5.60 -7.34
C GLU A 132 4.69 5.83 -8.86
N ARG A 133 3.78 5.27 -9.67
CA ARG A 133 3.74 5.50 -11.12
C ARG A 133 3.46 6.97 -11.47
N LEU A 134 2.55 7.63 -10.75
CA LEU A 134 2.27 9.06 -10.90
C LEU A 134 3.48 9.91 -10.51
N SER A 135 4.27 9.49 -9.51
CA SER A 135 5.48 10.23 -9.12
C SER A 135 6.49 10.40 -10.27
N LEU A 136 6.56 9.42 -11.18
CA LEU A 136 7.36 9.51 -12.41
C LEU A 136 6.86 10.61 -13.35
N GLU A 137 5.53 10.75 -13.50
CA GLU A 137 4.90 11.81 -14.30
C GLU A 137 5.03 13.21 -13.66
N LEU A 138 5.31 13.22 -12.36
CA LEU A 138 5.39 14.41 -11.51
C LEU A 138 6.84 14.74 -11.12
N ALA A 139 7.83 14.24 -11.87
CA ALA A 139 9.25 14.45 -11.61
C ALA A 139 9.67 15.94 -11.53
N GLY A 140 8.86 16.86 -12.06
CA GLY A 140 9.05 18.31 -11.89
C GLY A 140 8.99 18.79 -10.44
N PHE A 141 8.43 18.00 -9.51
CA PHE A 141 8.42 18.27 -8.07
C PHE A 141 9.63 17.62 -7.33
N GLY A 142 10.61 17.12 -8.07
CA GLY A 142 11.78 16.44 -7.52
C GLY A 142 11.51 15.00 -7.06
N ALA A 143 12.51 14.39 -6.43
CA ALA A 143 12.37 13.05 -5.86
C ALA A 143 11.28 13.05 -4.75
N PRO A 144 10.36 12.07 -4.74
CA PRO A 144 9.28 12.00 -3.77
C PRO A 144 9.83 11.71 -2.38
N LEU A 145 9.35 12.48 -1.42
CA LEU A 145 9.50 12.20 -0.01
C LEU A 145 8.41 11.19 0.34
N ARG A 146 8.79 9.96 0.71
CA ARG A 146 7.84 8.93 1.14
C ARG A 146 7.90 8.76 2.65
N ASP A 147 6.75 8.63 3.30
CA ASP A 147 6.66 8.11 4.68
C ASP A 147 5.59 7.00 4.73
N PRO A 148 5.99 5.72 4.81
CA PRO A 148 5.05 4.60 4.89
C PRO A 148 4.64 4.35 6.35
N PHE A 149 3.36 4.51 6.67
CA PHE A 149 2.85 4.30 8.04
C PHE A 149 2.64 2.82 8.42
N ASP A 150 2.77 1.91 7.47
CA ASP A 150 2.68 0.46 7.67
C ASP A 150 4.02 -0.18 8.09
N ALA A 151 5.07 0.62 8.28
CA ALA A 151 6.37 0.14 8.73
C ALA A 151 6.33 -0.27 10.21
N GLN A 152 6.77 -1.50 10.52
CA GLN A 152 6.90 -1.99 11.89
C GLN A 152 7.82 -1.07 12.71
N ASP A 153 7.42 -0.80 13.96
CA ASP A 153 8.12 0.03 14.96
C ASP A 153 8.16 1.55 14.72
N GLN A 154 7.29 2.09 13.85
CA GLN A 154 7.19 3.53 13.65
C GLN A 154 6.20 4.18 14.62
N THR A 155 6.61 5.28 15.26
CA THR A 155 5.69 6.15 15.99
C THR A 155 4.82 6.93 15.00
N LEU A 156 3.50 6.78 15.17
CA LEU A 156 2.47 7.32 14.28
C LEU A 156 2.01 8.73 14.68
N ASP A 157 2.68 9.39 15.62
CA ASP A 157 2.37 10.77 15.99
C ASP A 157 2.90 11.78 14.95
N PHE A 158 2.23 12.94 14.87
CA PHE A 158 2.57 13.99 13.94
C PHE A 158 3.98 14.57 14.18
N GLY A 159 4.42 14.65 15.45
CA GLY A 159 5.73 15.17 15.80
C GLY A 159 6.86 14.36 15.16
N SER A 160 6.77 13.04 15.27
CA SER A 160 7.70 12.10 14.65
C SER A 160 7.63 12.15 13.12
N PHE A 161 6.42 12.21 12.54
CA PHE A 161 6.22 12.37 11.09
C PHE A 161 6.88 13.66 10.55
N ALA A 162 6.57 14.80 11.16
CA ALA A 162 7.10 16.08 10.73
C ALA A 162 8.62 16.16 10.89
N ALA A 163 9.16 15.60 11.98
CA ALA A 163 10.61 15.50 12.18
C ALA A 163 11.29 14.71 11.06
N ARG A 164 10.78 13.52 10.72
CA ARG A 164 11.34 12.68 9.65
C ARG A 164 11.31 13.38 8.29
N LEU A 165 10.23 14.09 7.97
CA LEU A 165 10.14 14.83 6.71
C LEU A 165 11.09 16.03 6.66
N LEU A 166 11.20 16.79 7.75
CA LEU A 166 12.14 17.90 7.86
C LEU A 166 13.60 17.44 7.77
N GLU A 167 13.94 16.32 8.41
CA GLU A 167 15.27 15.69 8.31
C GLU A 167 15.57 15.24 6.87
N LYS A 168 14.60 14.63 6.16
CA LYS A 168 14.72 14.28 4.73
C LYS A 168 14.88 15.52 3.83
N LEU A 169 14.33 16.66 4.25
CA LEU A 169 14.52 17.96 3.60
C LEU A 169 15.86 18.62 3.97
N GLY A 170 16.72 17.95 4.74
CA GLY A 170 18.02 18.46 5.17
C GLY A 170 17.96 19.46 6.32
N GLN A 171 16.82 19.59 7.00
CA GLN A 171 16.69 20.45 8.18
C GLN A 171 17.05 19.71 9.45
N VAL A 172 17.74 20.40 10.37
CA VAL A 172 18.02 19.87 11.71
C VAL A 172 16.76 19.97 12.57
N VAL A 173 16.40 18.86 13.21
CA VAL A 173 15.31 18.77 14.18
C VAL A 173 15.89 18.28 15.50
N THR A 174 15.85 19.12 16.53
CA THR A 174 16.31 18.77 17.88
C THR A 174 15.25 17.97 18.64
N PRO A 175 15.60 17.23 19.70
CA PRO A 175 14.60 16.56 20.54
C PRO A 175 13.56 17.52 21.13
N CYS A 176 13.95 18.76 21.46
CA CYS A 176 13.01 19.79 21.93
C CYS A 176 12.01 20.19 20.83
N ASP A 177 12.45 20.31 19.57
CA ASP A 177 11.59 20.63 18.43
C ASP A 177 10.49 19.58 18.23
N ARG A 178 10.79 18.30 18.49
CA ARG A 178 9.83 17.19 18.34
C ARG A 178 8.62 17.31 19.27
N THR A 179 8.79 17.99 20.40
CA THR A 179 7.69 18.26 21.35
C THR A 179 6.99 19.60 21.11
N ALA A 180 7.60 20.50 20.34
CA ALA A 180 7.07 21.82 20.01
C ALA A 180 6.20 21.76 18.75
N ILE A 181 5.10 21.00 18.82
CA ILE A 181 4.26 20.62 17.67
C ILE A 181 3.81 21.83 16.81
N PRO A 182 3.32 22.96 17.36
CA PRO A 182 2.90 24.09 16.54
C PRO A 182 4.04 24.70 15.71
N GLN A 183 5.25 24.80 16.29
CA GLN A 183 6.43 25.30 15.61
C GLN A 183 6.93 24.31 14.56
N LEU A 184 6.93 23.02 14.88
CA LEU A 184 7.34 21.96 13.96
C LEU A 184 6.42 21.88 12.73
N MET A 185 5.10 21.95 12.94
CA MET A 185 4.11 22.03 11.86
C MET A 185 4.33 23.27 10.99
N ALA A 186 4.53 24.45 11.61
CA ALA A 186 4.79 25.68 10.87
C ALA A 186 6.05 25.56 9.99
N ARG A 187 7.14 24.98 10.52
CA ARG A 187 8.38 24.72 9.77
C ARG A 187 8.15 23.77 8.59
N LEU A 188 7.43 22.67 8.80
CA LEU A 188 7.12 21.71 7.74
C LEU A 188 6.28 22.35 6.63
N VAL A 189 5.18 23.01 7.00
CA VAL A 189 4.31 23.70 6.03
C VAL A 189 5.10 24.75 5.26
N GLN A 190 5.92 25.57 5.94
CA GLN A 190 6.76 26.57 5.27
C GLN A 190 7.74 25.93 4.28
N ALA A 191 8.36 24.80 4.63
CA ALA A 191 9.26 24.09 3.73
C ALA A 191 8.53 23.61 2.46
N LEU A 192 7.34 23.02 2.62
CA LEU A 192 6.51 22.54 1.51
C LEU A 192 5.90 23.67 0.67
N GLN A 193 5.65 24.83 1.28
CA GLN A 193 5.15 26.02 0.58
C GLN A 193 6.17 26.58 -0.42
N HIS A 194 7.45 26.67 -0.03
CA HIS A 194 8.47 27.39 -0.80
C HIS A 194 9.35 26.48 -1.67
N GLN A 195 9.36 25.18 -1.42
CA GLN A 195 10.14 24.21 -2.21
C GLN A 195 9.18 23.25 -2.90
N PRO A 196 9.22 23.13 -4.24
CA PRO A 196 8.46 22.10 -4.94
C PRO A 196 8.93 20.72 -4.48
N ARG A 197 8.04 19.99 -3.79
CA ARG A 197 8.26 18.61 -3.35
C ARG A 197 7.04 17.78 -3.65
N LEU A 198 7.24 16.50 -3.95
CA LEU A 198 6.19 15.50 -3.96
C LEU A 198 6.25 14.70 -2.66
N LEU A 199 5.17 14.70 -1.89
CA LEU A 199 5.04 13.90 -0.67
C LEU A 199 4.09 12.74 -0.94
N LEU A 200 4.57 11.51 -0.73
CA LEU A 200 3.77 10.30 -0.81
C LEU A 200 3.52 9.78 0.61
N ILE A 201 2.26 9.84 1.04
CA ILE A 201 1.81 9.27 2.30
C ILE A 201 1.03 8.00 1.96
N ASP A 202 1.57 6.86 2.39
CA ASP A 202 1.03 5.55 2.07
C ASP A 202 0.34 4.95 3.30
N SER A 203 -0.79 4.27 3.08
CA SER A 203 -1.57 3.61 4.12
C SER A 203 -2.09 4.57 5.20
N LEU A 204 -2.78 5.64 4.78
CA LEU A 204 -3.35 6.65 5.69
C LEU A 204 -4.24 6.04 6.78
N GLU A 205 -4.92 4.93 6.49
CA GLU A 205 -5.81 4.22 7.42
C GLU A 205 -5.11 3.79 8.72
N GLU A 206 -3.78 3.64 8.73
CA GLU A 206 -3.03 3.33 9.96
C GLU A 206 -3.07 4.50 10.97
N LEU A 207 -3.26 5.73 10.49
CA LEU A 207 -3.42 6.93 11.31
C LEU A 207 -4.86 7.13 11.83
N LEU A 208 -5.80 6.31 11.36
CA LEU A 208 -7.21 6.45 11.68
C LEU A 208 -7.63 5.49 12.80
N GLN A 209 -8.67 5.88 13.51
CA GLN A 209 -9.42 5.04 14.45
C GLN A 209 -10.92 5.20 14.17
N GLY A 210 -11.71 4.16 14.45
CA GLY A 210 -13.16 4.27 14.42
C GLY A 210 -13.69 5.13 15.56
N ASN A 211 -14.75 5.89 15.28
CA ASN A 211 -15.55 6.57 16.29
C ASN A 211 -16.91 5.88 16.39
N GLU A 212 -17.18 5.19 17.51
CA GLU A 212 -18.45 4.47 17.71
C GLU A 212 -19.66 5.40 17.87
N GLN A 213 -19.47 6.67 18.26
CA GLN A 213 -20.56 7.63 18.45
C GLN A 213 -21.07 8.15 17.11
N ASP A 214 -20.15 8.45 16.21
CA ASP A 214 -20.48 9.05 14.91
C ASP A 214 -20.40 8.05 13.76
N GLY A 215 -19.87 6.83 13.97
CA GLY A 215 -19.74 5.78 12.95
C GLY A 215 -18.56 5.92 11.99
N TRP A 216 -18.01 7.13 11.86
CA TRP A 216 -16.95 7.47 10.91
C TRP A 216 -15.55 7.26 11.50
N SER A 217 -14.53 7.25 10.63
CA SER A 217 -13.14 7.25 11.08
C SER A 217 -12.57 8.64 11.25
N GLU A 218 -11.74 8.79 12.28
CA GLU A 218 -11.05 10.03 12.66
C GLU A 218 -9.56 9.80 12.84
N PHE A 219 -8.76 10.87 12.80
CA PHE A 219 -7.33 10.78 13.07
C PHE A 219 -7.04 10.51 14.55
N LYS A 220 -6.23 9.48 14.84
CA LYS A 220 -5.69 9.20 16.19
C LYS A 220 -4.93 10.39 16.79
N ASP A 221 -4.28 11.16 15.92
CA ASP A 221 -3.62 12.42 16.25
C ASP A 221 -4.23 13.53 15.38
N GLU A 222 -5.09 14.35 15.97
CA GLU A 222 -5.82 15.44 15.29
C GLU A 222 -4.90 16.46 14.61
N VAL A 223 -3.61 16.52 14.98
CA VAL A 223 -2.65 17.43 14.36
C VAL A 223 -2.45 17.10 12.87
N PHE A 224 -2.64 15.85 12.44
CA PHE A 224 -2.65 15.52 11.01
C PHE A 224 -3.75 16.26 10.25
N LEU A 225 -4.97 16.34 10.82
CA LEU A 225 -6.05 17.10 10.19
C LEU A 225 -5.72 18.59 10.10
N GLN A 226 -5.12 19.16 11.16
CA GLN A 226 -4.66 20.56 11.16
C GLN A 226 -3.58 20.81 10.10
N PHE A 227 -2.68 19.85 9.90
CA PHE A 227 -1.67 19.91 8.85
C PHE A 227 -2.30 19.94 7.45
N PHE A 228 -3.22 19.02 7.14
CA PHE A 228 -3.92 19.03 5.86
C PHE A 228 -4.75 20.30 5.65
N GLN A 229 -5.35 20.82 6.72
CA GLN A 229 -6.05 22.10 6.68
C GLN A 229 -5.10 23.22 6.27
N ARG A 230 -3.89 23.31 6.86
CA ARG A 230 -2.88 24.31 6.48
C ARG A 230 -2.39 24.15 5.05
N VAL A 231 -2.28 22.93 4.54
CA VAL A 231 -1.93 22.67 3.13
C VAL A 231 -3.01 23.23 2.19
N LEU A 232 -4.28 23.00 2.50
CA LEU A 232 -5.40 23.42 1.67
C LEU A 232 -5.69 24.93 1.78
N THR A 233 -5.44 25.56 2.92
CA THR A 233 -5.71 26.99 3.15
C THR A 233 -4.56 27.92 2.80
N ALA A 234 -3.35 27.41 2.58
CA ALA A 234 -2.20 28.23 2.22
C ALA A 234 -2.49 29.12 1.00
N GLU A 235 -2.05 30.38 1.03
CA GLU A 235 -2.19 31.27 -0.14
C GLU A 235 -1.38 30.72 -1.32
N GLU A 236 -0.14 30.33 -1.06
CA GLU A 236 0.76 29.69 -2.02
C GLU A 236 1.23 28.33 -1.51
N PHE A 237 1.31 27.34 -2.40
CA PHE A 237 1.78 26.00 -2.06
C PHE A 237 2.46 25.32 -3.27
N GLN A 238 3.79 25.25 -3.26
CA GLN A 238 4.58 24.72 -4.37
C GLN A 238 4.68 23.18 -4.37
N SER A 239 4.44 22.53 -3.23
CA SER A 239 4.47 21.06 -3.11
C SER A 239 3.16 20.38 -3.50
N ARG A 240 3.20 19.06 -3.66
CA ARG A 240 2.05 18.19 -3.90
C ARG A 240 2.08 17.02 -2.95
N ILE A 241 0.91 16.58 -2.50
CA ILE A 241 0.76 15.46 -1.59
C ILE A 241 -0.16 14.44 -2.25
N ILE A 242 0.28 13.19 -2.32
CA ILE A 242 -0.55 12.05 -2.72
C ILE A 242 -0.72 11.16 -1.50
N LEU A 243 -1.96 10.95 -1.10
CA LEU A 243 -2.37 10.00 -0.07
C LEU A 243 -2.86 8.72 -0.74
N THR A 244 -2.50 7.58 -0.20
CA THR A 244 -3.20 6.32 -0.50
C THR A 244 -3.94 5.86 0.74
N SER A 245 -5.15 5.33 0.56
CA SER A 245 -5.85 4.73 1.67
C SER A 245 -6.86 3.66 1.29
N GLN A 246 -7.15 2.76 2.22
CA GLN A 246 -8.31 1.87 2.17
C GLN A 246 -9.59 2.54 2.66
N GLU A 247 -9.50 3.77 3.17
CA GLU A 247 -10.59 4.45 3.84
C GLU A 247 -10.58 5.94 3.51
N LEU A 248 -11.75 6.56 3.43
CA LEU A 248 -11.91 8.00 3.26
C LEU A 248 -12.47 8.62 4.56
N PRO A 249 -11.63 9.23 5.42
CA PRO A 249 -12.12 9.79 6.67
C PRO A 249 -12.99 11.03 6.41
N THR A 250 -14.19 11.05 6.99
CA THR A 250 -15.19 12.13 6.86
C THR A 250 -14.63 13.50 7.24
N GLN A 251 -13.72 13.57 8.20
CA GLN A 251 -13.02 14.81 8.57
C GLN A 251 -12.24 15.42 7.40
N LEU A 252 -11.55 14.58 6.63
CA LEU A 252 -10.75 15.01 5.48
C LEU A 252 -11.63 15.30 4.26
N LEU A 253 -12.70 14.52 4.06
CA LEU A 253 -13.71 14.79 3.03
C LEU A 253 -14.40 16.15 3.26
N SER A 254 -14.86 16.40 4.49
CA SER A 254 -15.49 17.65 4.91
C SER A 254 -14.57 18.86 4.77
N LEU A 255 -13.26 18.65 5.00
CA LEU A 255 -12.25 19.66 4.77
C LEU A 255 -12.02 19.89 3.26
N GLY A 256 -11.81 18.82 2.49
CA GLY A 256 -11.51 18.88 1.06
C GLY A 256 -12.62 19.51 0.22
N THR A 257 -13.89 19.21 0.55
CA THR A 257 -15.08 19.79 -0.12
C THR A 257 -15.19 21.30 0.01
N ARG A 258 -14.57 21.92 1.02
CA ARG A 258 -14.46 23.39 1.17
C ARG A 258 -13.39 24.00 0.26
N TYR A 259 -12.45 23.18 -0.23
CA TYR A 259 -11.29 23.60 -1.02
C TYR A 259 -11.15 22.78 -2.32
N GLN A 260 -12.24 22.62 -3.07
CA GLN A 260 -12.34 21.75 -4.26
C GLN A 260 -11.28 22.02 -5.34
N ASN A 261 -10.77 23.24 -5.43
CA ASN A 261 -9.70 23.58 -6.39
C ASN A 261 -8.33 22.98 -6.03
N PHE A 262 -8.14 22.60 -4.76
CA PHE A 262 -6.88 22.17 -4.18
C PHE A 262 -6.91 20.72 -3.68
N TRP A 263 -8.05 20.05 -3.77
CA TRP A 263 -8.29 18.70 -3.27
C TRP A 263 -8.94 17.84 -4.36
N THR A 264 -8.52 16.59 -4.48
CA THR A 264 -9.26 15.62 -5.30
C THR A 264 -9.18 14.21 -4.71
N THR A 265 -10.23 13.43 -4.91
CA THR A 265 -10.30 12.01 -4.54
C THR A 265 -10.46 11.15 -5.79
N HIS A 266 -9.85 9.99 -5.79
CA HIS A 266 -10.00 9.01 -6.85
C HIS A 266 -10.15 7.60 -6.28
N LEU A 267 -11.33 7.01 -6.48
CA LEU A 267 -11.59 5.60 -6.16
C LEU A 267 -10.97 4.71 -7.23
N LEU A 268 -9.97 3.94 -6.85
CA LEU A 268 -9.27 3.02 -7.74
C LEU A 268 -9.95 1.65 -7.77
N THR A 269 -10.40 1.26 -8.96
CA THR A 269 -11.08 -0.02 -9.21
C THR A 269 -10.15 -1.07 -9.82
N GLY A 270 -10.70 -2.28 -10.02
CA GLY A 270 -10.02 -3.39 -10.70
C GLY A 270 -9.66 -3.07 -12.15
N LEU A 271 -8.77 -3.87 -12.72
CA LEU A 271 -8.33 -3.74 -14.10
C LEU A 271 -9.48 -4.06 -15.08
N SER A 272 -9.57 -3.29 -16.15
CA SER A 272 -10.46 -3.60 -17.29
C SER A 272 -10.06 -4.91 -17.98
N ALA A 273 -10.95 -5.50 -18.77
CA ALA A 273 -10.67 -6.77 -19.45
C ALA A 273 -9.42 -6.74 -20.35
N SER A 274 -9.13 -5.60 -21.00
CA SER A 274 -7.91 -5.41 -21.79
C SER A 274 -6.67 -5.36 -20.91
N GLU A 275 -6.74 -4.67 -19.77
CA GLU A 275 -5.64 -4.57 -18.81
C GLU A 275 -5.36 -5.90 -18.09
N GLN A 276 -6.40 -6.69 -17.81
CA GLN A 276 -6.27 -8.04 -17.27
C GLN A 276 -5.45 -8.93 -18.21
N LEU A 277 -5.78 -8.91 -19.51
CA LEU A 277 -5.01 -9.65 -20.51
C LEU A 277 -3.58 -9.14 -20.63
N ALA A 278 -3.38 -7.82 -20.61
CA ALA A 278 -2.05 -7.23 -20.61
C ALA A 278 -1.23 -7.66 -19.38
N LEU A 279 -1.85 -7.81 -18.21
CA LEU A 279 -1.21 -8.34 -17.00
C LEU A 279 -0.71 -9.78 -17.21
N PHE A 280 -1.57 -10.64 -17.75
CA PHE A 280 -1.23 -12.03 -18.02
C PHE A 280 -0.12 -12.14 -19.08
N GLU A 281 -0.17 -11.32 -20.13
CA GLU A 281 0.89 -11.25 -21.13
C GLU A 281 2.23 -10.84 -20.50
N LYS A 282 2.23 -9.79 -19.68
CA LYS A 282 3.44 -9.28 -19.03
C LYS A 282 4.06 -10.24 -18.03
N THR A 283 3.27 -11.17 -17.50
CA THR A 283 3.73 -12.25 -16.62
C THR A 283 4.19 -13.49 -17.39
N GLY A 284 4.18 -13.44 -18.73
CA GLY A 284 4.69 -14.48 -19.62
C GLY A 284 3.67 -15.55 -20.02
N LEU A 285 2.38 -15.32 -19.77
CA LEU A 285 1.32 -16.25 -20.17
C LEU A 285 0.87 -16.01 -21.62
N ASP A 286 0.51 -17.08 -22.31
CA ASP A 286 0.03 -17.01 -23.69
C ASP A 286 -1.41 -16.48 -23.76
N VAL A 287 -1.55 -15.23 -24.18
CA VAL A 287 -2.83 -14.56 -24.36
C VAL A 287 -3.22 -14.43 -25.83
N ARG A 288 -2.60 -15.13 -26.78
CA ARG A 288 -2.99 -15.01 -28.19
C ARG A 288 -4.46 -15.44 -28.39
N PRO A 289 -5.20 -14.84 -29.33
CA PRO A 289 -6.62 -15.16 -29.55
C PRO A 289 -6.93 -16.64 -29.77
N ASP A 290 -5.99 -17.39 -30.36
CA ASP A 290 -6.06 -18.83 -30.65
C ASP A 290 -5.45 -19.72 -29.56
N ALA A 291 -4.88 -19.14 -28.50
CA ALA A 291 -4.30 -19.90 -27.39
C ALA A 291 -5.38 -20.66 -26.62
N ALA A 292 -5.18 -21.97 -26.42
CA ALA A 292 -6.14 -22.85 -25.75
C ALA A 292 -6.52 -22.38 -24.33
N GLY A 293 -5.59 -21.72 -23.62
CA GLY A 293 -5.80 -21.21 -22.27
C GLY A 293 -6.44 -19.82 -22.18
N ARG A 294 -6.56 -19.06 -23.28
CA ARG A 294 -6.98 -17.65 -23.22
C ARG A 294 -8.38 -17.47 -22.61
N SER A 295 -9.32 -18.33 -22.97
CA SER A 295 -10.68 -18.27 -22.42
C SER A 295 -10.70 -18.44 -20.90
N TYR A 296 -9.84 -19.29 -20.35
CA TYR A 296 -9.69 -19.49 -18.91
C TYR A 296 -9.07 -18.27 -18.21
N LEU A 297 -8.10 -17.60 -18.84
CA LEU A 297 -7.55 -16.34 -18.33
C LEU A 297 -8.62 -15.24 -18.25
N VAL A 298 -9.48 -15.12 -19.27
CA VAL A 298 -10.59 -14.15 -19.27
C VAL A 298 -11.58 -14.46 -18.14
N ARG A 299 -11.96 -15.73 -17.96
CA ARG A 299 -12.87 -16.17 -16.89
C ARG A 299 -12.30 -15.90 -15.49
N MET A 300 -11.01 -16.20 -15.28
CA MET A 300 -10.32 -15.84 -14.03
C MET A 300 -10.30 -14.33 -13.82
N GLY A 301 -9.99 -13.55 -14.86
CA GLY A 301 -10.01 -12.09 -14.82
C GLY A 301 -11.36 -11.51 -14.37
N GLN A 302 -12.45 -12.06 -14.90
CA GLN A 302 -13.82 -11.68 -14.57
C GLN A 302 -14.24 -12.08 -13.16
N ALA A 303 -13.94 -13.31 -12.73
CA ALA A 303 -14.31 -13.78 -11.38
C ALA A 303 -13.65 -12.94 -10.28
N TYR A 304 -12.43 -12.47 -10.51
CA TYR A 304 -11.69 -11.57 -9.61
C TYR A 304 -11.97 -10.08 -9.85
N GLU A 305 -12.88 -9.74 -10.75
CA GLU A 305 -13.25 -8.35 -11.10
C GLU A 305 -12.02 -7.48 -11.42
N GLY A 306 -11.01 -8.07 -12.06
CA GLY A 306 -9.78 -7.37 -12.40
C GLY A 306 -8.85 -7.05 -11.23
N HIS A 307 -9.04 -7.61 -10.04
CA HIS A 307 -8.23 -7.29 -8.87
C HIS A 307 -6.73 -7.60 -9.09
N PRO A 308 -5.83 -6.60 -9.16
CA PRO A 308 -4.44 -6.78 -9.61
C PRO A 308 -3.63 -7.78 -8.78
N LEU A 309 -3.66 -7.68 -7.44
CA LEU A 309 -2.90 -8.57 -6.57
C LEU A 309 -3.28 -10.04 -6.79
N ALA A 310 -4.57 -10.34 -6.86
CA ALA A 310 -5.04 -11.70 -7.03
C ALA A 310 -4.65 -12.26 -8.40
N LEU A 311 -4.83 -11.47 -9.46
CA LEU A 311 -4.43 -11.87 -10.81
C LEU A 311 -2.92 -12.09 -10.94
N ARG A 312 -2.09 -11.24 -10.30
CA ARG A 312 -0.63 -11.44 -10.23
C ARG A 312 -0.26 -12.73 -9.50
N VAL A 313 -0.95 -13.06 -8.40
CA VAL A 313 -0.73 -14.31 -7.67
C VAL A 313 -1.06 -15.51 -8.55
N ILE A 314 -2.20 -15.51 -9.21
CA ILE A 314 -2.62 -16.59 -10.12
C ILE A 314 -1.64 -16.73 -11.28
N ALA A 315 -1.26 -15.62 -11.91
CA ALA A 315 -0.31 -15.64 -13.00
C ALA A 315 1.05 -16.21 -12.56
N GLY A 316 1.52 -15.83 -11.36
CA GLY A 316 2.72 -16.38 -10.76
C GLY A 316 2.60 -17.89 -10.46
N GLU A 317 1.45 -18.37 -10.00
CA GLU A 317 1.20 -19.79 -9.80
C GLU A 317 1.19 -20.58 -11.11
N ILE A 318 0.55 -20.05 -12.16
CA ILE A 318 0.53 -20.65 -13.50
C ILE A 318 1.96 -20.69 -14.08
N GLY A 319 2.72 -19.60 -13.99
CA GLY A 319 4.09 -19.54 -14.50
C GLY A 319 5.09 -20.43 -13.74
N SER A 320 4.79 -20.78 -12.50
CA SER A 320 5.69 -21.55 -11.62
C SER A 320 5.45 -23.06 -11.70
N ARG A 321 6.37 -23.83 -11.12
CA ARG A 321 6.15 -25.28 -10.88
C ARG A 321 4.84 -25.48 -10.09
N PRO A 322 3.98 -26.44 -10.45
CA PRO A 322 4.16 -27.47 -11.48
C PRO A 322 3.62 -27.12 -12.87
N PHE A 323 3.06 -25.93 -13.08
CA PHE A 323 2.31 -25.61 -14.29
C PHE A 323 3.18 -25.06 -15.42
N PHE A 324 4.26 -24.33 -15.11
CA PHE A 324 5.24 -23.83 -16.10
C PHE A 324 4.61 -23.09 -17.30
N GLY A 325 3.56 -22.31 -17.05
CA GLY A 325 2.80 -21.57 -18.06
C GLY A 325 1.59 -22.32 -18.63
N ASP A 326 1.36 -23.58 -18.25
CA ASP A 326 0.20 -24.35 -18.71
C ASP A 326 -1.09 -23.93 -17.99
N VAL A 327 -1.77 -22.97 -18.60
CA VAL A 327 -3.07 -22.44 -18.15
C VAL A 327 -4.14 -23.54 -18.12
N VAL A 328 -4.13 -24.48 -19.08
CA VAL A 328 -5.14 -25.54 -19.17
C VAL A 328 -4.99 -26.52 -18.01
N ALA A 329 -3.75 -26.88 -17.65
CA ALA A 329 -3.48 -27.70 -16.48
C ALA A 329 -3.88 -27.01 -15.17
N TYR A 330 -3.61 -25.71 -15.04
CA TYR A 330 -4.07 -24.93 -13.88
C TYR A 330 -5.60 -24.91 -13.78
N TRP A 331 -6.28 -24.66 -14.91
CA TRP A 331 -7.73 -24.68 -14.99
C TRP A 331 -8.30 -26.06 -14.63
N ASN A 332 -7.75 -27.15 -15.15
CA ASN A 332 -8.21 -28.49 -14.79
C ASN A 332 -8.09 -28.79 -13.29
N ARG A 333 -7.12 -28.16 -12.60
CA ARG A 333 -6.90 -28.35 -11.17
C ARG A 333 -7.80 -27.49 -10.28
N TYR A 334 -8.04 -26.24 -10.68
CA TYR A 334 -8.66 -25.19 -9.84
C TYR A 334 -9.87 -24.49 -10.46
N GLY A 335 -10.15 -24.70 -11.75
CA GLY A 335 -11.20 -24.01 -12.51
C GLY A 335 -12.61 -24.20 -11.93
N HIS A 336 -12.87 -25.29 -11.21
CA HIS A 336 -14.13 -25.51 -10.49
C HIS A 336 -14.44 -24.42 -9.45
N GLU A 337 -13.42 -23.77 -8.86
CA GLU A 337 -13.62 -22.64 -7.94
C GLU A 337 -14.10 -21.40 -8.68
N ILE A 338 -13.61 -21.18 -9.92
CA ILE A 338 -14.04 -20.09 -10.81
C ILE A 338 -15.46 -20.36 -11.34
N GLU A 339 -15.71 -21.59 -11.77
CA GLU A 339 -17.04 -22.06 -12.20
C GLU A 339 -18.09 -21.89 -11.09
N ALA A 340 -17.74 -22.14 -9.83
CA ALA A 340 -18.64 -21.90 -8.71
C ALA A 340 -19.05 -20.42 -8.59
N VAL A 341 -18.13 -19.48 -8.85
CA VAL A 341 -18.44 -18.04 -8.88
C VAL A 341 -19.39 -17.71 -10.02
N GLU A 342 -19.10 -18.24 -11.21
CA GLU A 342 -19.92 -18.00 -12.41
C GLU A 342 -21.33 -18.54 -12.23
N VAL A 343 -21.49 -19.72 -11.61
CA VAL A 343 -22.81 -20.29 -11.26
C VAL A 343 -23.57 -19.36 -10.33
N VAL A 344 -22.91 -18.79 -9.33
CA VAL A 344 -23.51 -17.83 -8.38
C VAL A 344 -23.93 -16.54 -9.09
N ILE A 345 -23.09 -15.98 -9.95
CA ILE A 345 -23.40 -14.79 -10.75
C ILE A 345 -24.58 -15.07 -11.68
N ALA A 346 -24.57 -16.22 -12.38
CA ALA A 346 -25.66 -16.62 -13.27
C ALA A 346 -26.97 -16.86 -12.52
N ALA A 347 -26.91 -17.47 -11.34
CA ALA A 347 -28.07 -17.65 -10.47
C ALA A 347 -28.66 -16.29 -10.04
N ALA A 348 -27.80 -15.33 -9.69
CA ALA A 348 -28.23 -13.98 -9.33
C ALA A 348 -28.90 -13.27 -10.52
N ALA A 349 -28.31 -13.36 -11.72
CA ALA A 349 -28.90 -12.85 -12.95
C ALA A 349 -30.24 -13.51 -13.32
N ALA A 350 -30.46 -14.76 -12.87
CA ALA A 350 -31.72 -15.48 -13.00
C ALA A 350 -32.73 -15.18 -11.86
N GLY A 351 -32.46 -14.21 -10.99
CA GLY A 351 -33.33 -13.79 -9.90
C GLY A 351 -33.13 -14.51 -8.57
N GLN A 352 -32.12 -15.38 -8.43
CA GLN A 352 -31.75 -16.00 -7.16
C GLN A 352 -30.76 -15.12 -6.40
N ALA A 353 -31.28 -14.08 -5.74
CA ALA A 353 -30.46 -13.06 -5.09
C ALA A 353 -29.71 -13.54 -3.83
N VAL A 354 -30.11 -14.65 -3.20
CA VAL A 354 -29.57 -15.10 -1.89
C VAL A 354 -28.85 -16.45 -2.01
N GLY A 355 -27.75 -16.61 -1.27
CA GLY A 355 -26.93 -17.82 -1.20
C GLY A 355 -26.01 -17.84 0.02
N ALA A 356 -26.57 -17.98 1.22
CA ALA A 356 -25.80 -18.08 2.48
C ALA A 356 -24.87 -19.32 2.53
N GLU A 357 -25.23 -20.38 1.81
CA GLU A 357 -24.51 -21.66 1.77
C GLU A 357 -23.46 -21.73 0.64
N ASP A 358 -23.16 -20.61 -0.02
CA ASP A 358 -22.15 -20.54 -1.08
C ASP A 358 -20.76 -20.88 -0.51
N LYS A 359 -20.04 -21.84 -1.11
CA LYS A 359 -18.79 -22.42 -0.54
C LYS A 359 -17.50 -22.09 -1.29
N TRP A 360 -17.57 -21.24 -2.29
CA TRP A 360 -16.41 -20.86 -3.11
C TRP A 360 -15.39 -20.05 -2.30
N ARG A 361 -14.11 -20.21 -2.63
CA ARG A 361 -12.99 -19.70 -1.81
C ARG A 361 -12.02 -18.88 -2.62
N LEU A 362 -12.52 -17.87 -3.34
CA LEU A 362 -11.74 -17.06 -4.28
C LEU A 362 -10.48 -16.45 -3.63
N ASP A 363 -10.57 -16.09 -2.36
CA ASP A 363 -9.47 -15.52 -1.58
C ASP A 363 -8.40 -16.55 -1.15
N ARG A 364 -8.71 -17.86 -1.14
CA ARG A 364 -7.91 -18.86 -0.42
C ARG A 364 -7.91 -20.30 -0.95
N PHE A 365 -8.42 -20.57 -2.16
CA PHE A 365 -8.43 -21.94 -2.71
C PHE A 365 -7.03 -22.50 -2.99
N THR A 366 -6.02 -21.64 -3.16
CA THR A 366 -4.61 -22.03 -3.09
C THR A 366 -3.92 -21.47 -1.85
N ARG A 367 -2.78 -22.08 -1.48
CA ARG A 367 -1.94 -21.60 -0.38
C ARG A 367 -1.38 -20.19 -0.66
N THR A 368 -1.06 -19.89 -1.91
CA THR A 368 -0.49 -18.59 -2.30
C THR A 368 -1.55 -17.50 -2.28
N LEU A 369 -2.77 -17.79 -2.75
CA LEU A 369 -3.91 -16.88 -2.60
C LEU A 369 -4.20 -16.60 -1.13
N ARG A 370 -4.26 -17.64 -0.29
CA ARG A 370 -4.47 -17.47 1.15
C ARG A 370 -3.43 -16.56 1.80
N ARG A 371 -2.15 -16.79 1.49
CA ARG A 371 -1.05 -16.02 2.08
C ARG A 371 -1.00 -14.58 1.59
N ASN A 372 -1.26 -14.33 0.31
CA ASN A 372 -1.02 -13.00 -0.27
C ASN A 372 -2.30 -12.16 -0.40
N VAL A 373 -3.44 -12.77 -0.71
CA VAL A 373 -4.72 -12.09 -0.92
C VAL A 373 -5.53 -12.10 0.36
N ARG A 374 -5.92 -13.29 0.87
CA ARG A 374 -6.73 -13.38 2.10
C ARG A 374 -6.08 -12.68 3.28
N GLN A 375 -4.79 -12.87 3.53
CA GLN A 375 -4.10 -12.22 4.66
C GLN A 375 -4.25 -10.69 4.64
N ARG A 376 -4.21 -10.05 3.46
CA ARG A 376 -4.36 -8.58 3.35
C ARG A 376 -5.80 -8.14 3.58
N LEU A 377 -6.77 -8.86 3.03
CA LEU A 377 -8.19 -8.57 3.27
C LEU A 377 -8.56 -8.79 4.75
N GLU A 378 -7.97 -9.80 5.38
CA GLU A 378 -8.19 -10.10 6.80
C GLU A 378 -7.79 -8.93 7.71
N GLN A 379 -6.72 -8.19 7.37
CA GLN A 379 -6.33 -6.99 8.13
C GLN A 379 -7.42 -5.92 8.07
N THR A 380 -8.04 -5.72 6.90
CA THR A 380 -9.18 -4.81 6.73
C THR A 380 -10.36 -5.25 7.59
N PHE A 381 -10.70 -6.54 7.61
CA PHE A 381 -11.78 -7.11 8.43
C PHE A 381 -11.49 -7.01 9.92
N GLN A 382 -10.24 -7.22 10.34
CA GLN A 382 -9.83 -7.09 11.75
C GLN A 382 -9.98 -5.66 12.25
N ARG A 383 -9.55 -4.66 11.47
CA ARG A 383 -9.77 -3.24 11.79
C ARG A 383 -11.26 -2.92 11.85
N LEU A 384 -12.02 -3.29 10.82
CA LEU A 384 -13.47 -3.08 10.81
C LEU A 384 -14.16 -3.67 12.06
N ARG A 385 -13.77 -4.88 12.47
CA ARG A 385 -14.31 -5.54 13.67
C ARG A 385 -13.95 -4.80 14.96
N GLN A 386 -12.76 -4.23 15.04
CA GLN A 386 -12.28 -3.48 16.20
C GLN A 386 -12.92 -2.08 16.27
N ASP A 387 -13.05 -1.44 15.12
CA ASP A 387 -13.40 -0.02 15.00
C ASP A 387 -14.91 0.23 14.82
N ALA A 388 -15.65 -0.73 14.27
CA ALA A 388 -17.07 -0.59 13.98
C ALA A 388 -17.80 -1.96 14.00
N LYS A 389 -18.20 -2.40 15.20
CA LYS A 389 -18.85 -3.71 15.42
C LYS A 389 -20.01 -3.99 14.47
N PHE A 390 -20.99 -3.07 14.39
CA PHE A 390 -22.18 -3.29 13.57
C PHE A 390 -21.89 -3.23 12.07
N ALA A 391 -20.89 -2.46 11.63
CA ALA A 391 -20.44 -2.47 10.24
C ALA A 391 -19.84 -3.84 9.87
N TYR A 392 -19.02 -4.41 10.76
CA TYR A 392 -18.48 -5.77 10.59
C TYR A 392 -19.59 -6.83 10.50
N ILE A 393 -20.58 -6.76 11.41
CA ILE A 393 -21.74 -7.67 11.40
C ILE A 393 -22.51 -7.51 10.09
N LEU A 394 -22.86 -6.29 9.72
CA LEU A 394 -23.60 -5.96 8.50
C LEU A 394 -22.90 -6.49 7.25
N LEU A 395 -21.58 -6.31 7.15
CA LEU A 395 -20.78 -6.82 6.02
C LEU A 395 -20.84 -8.36 5.93
N CYS A 396 -20.78 -9.04 7.07
CA CYS A 396 -20.84 -10.50 7.12
C CYS A 396 -22.25 -11.01 6.77
N GLU A 397 -23.28 -10.45 7.40
CA GLU A 397 -24.69 -10.82 7.18
C GLU A 397 -25.13 -10.59 5.74
N ALA A 398 -24.80 -9.43 5.16
CA ALA A 398 -25.14 -9.11 3.77
C ALA A 398 -24.38 -9.94 2.74
N SER A 399 -23.38 -10.74 3.14
CA SER A 399 -22.63 -11.61 2.21
C SER A 399 -23.50 -12.73 1.62
N VAL A 400 -24.69 -12.96 2.18
CA VAL A 400 -25.68 -13.86 1.62
C VAL A 400 -26.15 -13.39 0.24
N TYR A 401 -26.10 -12.09 -0.07
CA TYR A 401 -26.54 -11.56 -1.36
C TYR A 401 -25.50 -11.82 -2.46
N ARG A 402 -25.98 -12.33 -3.59
CA ARG A 402 -25.17 -12.69 -4.77
C ARG A 402 -25.08 -11.58 -5.82
N CYS A 403 -25.93 -10.56 -5.70
CA CYS A 403 -26.00 -9.41 -6.61
C CYS A 403 -26.23 -8.12 -5.81
N ALA A 404 -26.31 -7.00 -6.53
CA ALA A 404 -26.78 -5.76 -5.96
C ALA A 404 -28.24 -5.89 -5.49
N VAL A 405 -28.52 -5.37 -4.30
CA VAL A 405 -29.84 -5.38 -3.67
C VAL A 405 -30.12 -4.01 -3.04
N PRO A 406 -31.40 -3.66 -2.77
CA PRO A 406 -31.72 -2.39 -2.11
C PRO A 406 -31.04 -2.22 -0.75
N GLU A 407 -30.79 -0.96 -0.36
CA GLU A 407 -30.17 -0.62 0.92
C GLU A 407 -30.93 -1.18 2.13
N ASP A 408 -32.27 -1.08 2.14
CA ASP A 408 -33.10 -1.57 3.24
C ASP A 408 -32.91 -3.07 3.51
N TRP A 409 -32.53 -3.85 2.48
CA TRP A 409 -32.27 -5.29 2.65
C TRP A 409 -31.01 -5.53 3.46
N TRP A 410 -29.98 -4.71 3.26
CA TRP A 410 -28.77 -4.73 4.07
C TRP A 410 -29.10 -4.39 5.52
N LEU A 411 -29.73 -3.23 5.75
CA LEU A 411 -30.03 -2.74 7.09
C LEU A 411 -30.93 -3.68 7.90
N SER A 412 -31.86 -4.39 7.24
CA SER A 412 -32.74 -5.38 7.89
C SER A 412 -31.99 -6.53 8.57
N HIS A 413 -30.75 -6.82 8.19
CA HIS A 413 -29.95 -7.84 8.88
C HIS A 413 -29.60 -7.43 10.31
N LEU A 414 -29.52 -6.14 10.60
CA LEU A 414 -29.16 -5.63 11.92
C LEU A 414 -30.32 -5.70 12.92
N ASP A 415 -31.55 -5.94 12.46
CA ASP A 415 -32.73 -6.15 13.32
C ASP A 415 -32.53 -7.35 14.25
N TYR A 416 -31.85 -8.41 13.78
CA TYR A 416 -31.52 -9.58 14.60
C TYR A 416 -30.53 -9.27 15.73
N TRP A 417 -29.73 -8.22 15.55
CA TRP A 417 -28.64 -7.83 16.44
C TRP A 417 -29.02 -6.71 17.42
N ASP A 418 -30.32 -6.45 17.58
CA ASP A 418 -30.88 -5.38 18.42
C ASP A 418 -30.26 -3.99 18.14
N CYS A 419 -29.89 -3.75 16.88
CA CYS A 419 -29.30 -2.49 16.44
C CYS A 419 -30.41 -1.50 16.05
N ASP A 420 -30.37 -0.27 16.57
CA ASP A 420 -31.31 0.76 16.17
C ASP A 420 -31.00 1.32 14.76
N GLN A 421 -31.97 2.00 14.15
CA GLN A 421 -31.85 2.50 12.78
C GLN A 421 -30.73 3.52 12.60
N GLU A 422 -30.44 4.35 13.60
CA GLU A 422 -29.38 5.37 13.53
C GLU A 422 -28.02 4.67 13.51
N THR A 423 -27.78 3.76 14.46
CA THR A 423 -26.57 2.93 14.51
C THR A 423 -26.42 2.07 13.25
N GLY A 424 -27.52 1.55 12.69
CA GLY A 424 -27.52 0.80 11.44
C GLY A 424 -27.10 1.65 10.24
N GLY A 425 -27.58 2.89 10.14
CA GLY A 425 -27.14 3.85 9.14
C GLY A 425 -25.64 4.14 9.24
N LEU A 426 -25.16 4.42 10.45
CA LEU A 426 -23.74 4.64 10.74
C LEU A 426 -22.87 3.42 10.38
N ALA A 427 -23.36 2.21 10.62
CA ALA A 427 -22.67 0.98 10.26
C ALA A 427 -22.51 0.84 8.75
N LEU A 428 -23.55 1.15 7.96
CA LEU A 428 -23.48 1.12 6.51
C LEU A 428 -22.53 2.20 5.96
N ASP A 429 -22.61 3.38 6.52
CA ASP A 429 -21.74 4.51 6.19
C ASP A 429 -20.25 4.19 6.43
N ALA A 430 -19.93 3.51 7.53
CA ALA A 430 -18.59 3.00 7.78
C ALA A 430 -18.11 1.97 6.73
N LEU A 431 -19.01 1.22 6.09
CA LEU A 431 -18.67 0.30 5.00
C LEU A 431 -18.42 1.05 3.68
N ARG A 432 -19.18 2.11 3.41
CA ARG A 432 -19.01 2.99 2.24
C ARG A 432 -17.65 3.69 2.28
N ASP A 433 -17.31 4.29 3.42
CA ASP A 433 -16.06 5.02 3.61
C ASP A 433 -14.82 4.13 3.47
N ARG A 434 -14.96 2.83 3.77
CA ARG A 434 -13.92 1.81 3.65
C ARG A 434 -13.95 1.07 2.30
N PHE A 435 -14.83 1.48 1.39
CA PHE A 435 -15.00 0.89 0.06
C PHE A 435 -15.24 -0.63 0.08
N LEU A 436 -15.90 -1.12 1.14
CA LEU A 436 -16.26 -2.54 1.31
C LEU A 436 -17.64 -2.85 0.70
N VAL A 437 -18.38 -1.79 0.33
CA VAL A 437 -19.64 -1.83 -0.39
C VAL A 437 -19.51 -1.01 -1.65
N GLU A 438 -20.09 -1.52 -2.74
CA GLU A 438 -20.20 -0.82 -4.01
C GLU A 438 -21.65 -0.37 -4.24
N GLU A 439 -21.81 0.86 -4.70
CA GLU A 439 -23.08 1.52 -4.89
C GLU A 439 -23.37 1.68 -6.39
N ALA A 440 -24.59 1.38 -6.81
CA ALA A 440 -25.03 1.57 -8.18
C ALA A 440 -26.51 1.94 -8.25
N ILE A 441 -26.89 2.64 -9.32
CA ILE A 441 -28.29 2.84 -9.70
C ILE A 441 -28.66 1.81 -10.76
N GLU A 442 -29.42 0.80 -10.38
CA GLU A 442 -29.89 -0.27 -11.26
C GLU A 442 -31.40 -0.17 -11.44
N SER A 443 -31.86 -0.04 -12.69
CA SER A 443 -33.29 0.10 -13.02
C SER A 443 -34.02 1.21 -12.24
N GLY A 444 -33.31 2.30 -11.91
CA GLY A 444 -33.84 3.43 -11.14
C GLY A 444 -33.89 3.22 -9.63
N GLN A 445 -33.39 2.08 -9.12
CA GLN A 445 -33.22 1.83 -7.69
C GLN A 445 -31.76 1.97 -7.28
N TYR A 446 -31.54 2.56 -6.11
CA TYR A 446 -30.23 2.58 -5.48
C TYR A 446 -29.96 1.22 -4.82
N THR A 447 -28.83 0.62 -5.17
CA THR A 447 -28.49 -0.76 -4.82
C THR A 447 -27.05 -0.87 -4.33
N LEU A 448 -26.84 -1.86 -3.46
CA LEU A 448 -25.58 -2.14 -2.78
C LEU A 448 -25.14 -3.57 -3.06
N ARG A 449 -23.84 -3.76 -3.32
CA ARG A 449 -23.23 -5.08 -3.47
C ARG A 449 -21.85 -5.16 -2.81
N GLN A 450 -21.38 -6.38 -2.59
CA GLN A 450 -19.98 -6.64 -2.26
C GLN A 450 -19.20 -7.00 -3.52
N HIS A 451 -17.95 -6.54 -3.58
CA HIS A 451 -16.95 -7.10 -4.49
C HIS A 451 -16.78 -8.60 -4.21
N ASN A 452 -16.58 -9.43 -5.25
CA ASN A 452 -16.52 -10.89 -5.18
C ASN A 452 -15.50 -11.40 -4.15
N LEU A 453 -14.30 -10.82 -4.12
CA LEU A 453 -13.29 -11.14 -3.12
C LEU A 453 -13.68 -10.76 -1.69
N ILE A 454 -14.33 -9.61 -1.49
CA ILE A 454 -14.83 -9.20 -0.16
C ILE A 454 -15.89 -10.19 0.29
N ARG A 455 -16.87 -10.50 -0.59
CA ARG A 455 -17.92 -11.49 -0.31
C ARG A 455 -17.36 -12.86 0.08
N SER A 456 -16.34 -13.35 -0.63
CA SER A 456 -15.66 -14.63 -0.34
C SER A 456 -15.02 -14.66 1.06
N VAL A 457 -14.57 -13.50 1.53
CA VAL A 457 -14.06 -13.32 2.91
C VAL A 457 -15.23 -13.26 3.88
N SER A 458 -16.20 -12.38 3.65
CA SER A 458 -17.40 -12.18 4.48
C SER A 458 -18.16 -13.48 4.74
N LEU A 459 -18.34 -14.34 3.74
CA LEU A 459 -18.99 -15.66 3.90
C LEU A 459 -18.27 -16.57 4.91
N ASP A 460 -16.93 -16.52 4.98
CA ASP A 460 -16.17 -17.30 5.98
C ASP A 460 -16.35 -16.73 7.39
N HIS A 461 -16.48 -15.41 7.50
CA HIS A 461 -16.71 -14.74 8.78
C HIS A 461 -18.15 -14.90 9.26
N LEU A 462 -19.14 -14.89 8.36
CA LEU A 462 -20.54 -15.15 8.66
C LEU A 462 -20.73 -16.50 9.37
N GLN A 463 -20.02 -17.54 8.91
CA GLN A 463 -20.07 -18.88 9.53
C GLN A 463 -19.59 -18.93 10.98
N ARG A 464 -18.84 -17.91 11.44
CA ARG A 464 -18.30 -17.82 12.80
C ARG A 464 -18.83 -16.59 13.53
N LEU A 465 -19.86 -15.93 13.00
CA LEU A 465 -20.35 -14.67 13.54
C LEU A 465 -20.95 -14.84 14.93
N ASP A 466 -21.75 -15.90 15.12
CA ASP A 466 -22.34 -16.29 16.40
C ASP A 466 -21.29 -16.81 17.42
N GLU A 467 -20.11 -17.24 16.96
CA GLU A 467 -19.02 -17.65 17.86
C GLU A 467 -18.29 -16.43 18.45
N ILE A 468 -18.45 -15.27 17.81
CA ILE A 468 -17.76 -14.03 18.15
C ILE A 468 -18.61 -13.16 19.10
N TRP A 469 -19.94 -13.18 18.98
CA TRP A 469 -20.85 -12.27 19.69
C TRP A 469 -22.03 -12.97 20.35
#